data_AF-A0A8J8NJL8-F1
#
_entry.id   AF-A0A8J8NJL8-F1
#
_cell.length_a   1.000
_cell.length_b   1.000
_cell.length_c   1.000
_cell.angle_alpha   90.00
_cell.angle_beta   90.00
_cell.angle_gamma   90.00
#
_symmetry.space_group_name_H-M   'P 1'
#
loop_
_entity.id
_entity.type
_entity.pdbx_description
1 polymer ?
#
loop_
_entity_poly.entity_id
_entity_poly.type
_entity_poly.pdbx_seq_one_letter_code
_entity_poly.pdbx_strand_id
1 'polypeptide(L)'
;MSETTQQTLAIDPAKLKSRLDQATAALALLSDQHRQHFTINEQTGKLHCSLTSHDLPPQDLANYVSGNQKYKEAQAFGSFSLSFDYKEHSKFLVPHLRKKQMLYCQLTRDVVNNKRSDVEKHLNGRRFQTKLWQDWKKRVLKLKKKLVYQIKIEKRKIAAGEIRVKRALLKNRLEQLKVVTRDAILRVKK
;
A
#
# COMPACT_ATOMS: atom_id res chain seq x y z
N MET A 1 40.12 -17.39 -14.72
CA MET A 1 40.27 -17.12 -16.15
C MET A 1 39.09 -17.76 -16.87
N SER A 2 38.00 -17.02 -17.04
CA SER A 2 36.82 -17.49 -17.78
C SER A 2 36.23 -16.28 -18.48
N GLU A 3 36.72 -16.05 -19.70
CA GLU A 3 36.23 -15.03 -20.62
C GLU A 3 34.90 -15.51 -21.20
N THR A 4 33.82 -14.86 -20.81
CA THR A 4 32.50 -15.09 -21.39
C THR A 4 32.37 -14.23 -22.64
N THR A 5 32.68 -14.80 -23.79
CA THR A 5 32.50 -14.18 -25.11
C THR A 5 31.03 -13.85 -25.34
N GLN A 6 30.65 -12.58 -25.22
CA GLN A 6 29.34 -12.10 -25.64
C GLN A 6 29.32 -12.02 -27.17
N GLN A 7 28.66 -12.98 -27.82
CA GLN A 7 28.30 -12.90 -29.22
C GLN A 7 27.28 -11.77 -29.43
N THR A 8 27.74 -10.61 -29.85
CA THR A 8 26.92 -9.57 -30.48
C THR A 8 26.57 -10.02 -31.89
N LEU A 9 25.32 -10.45 -32.09
CA LEU A 9 24.76 -10.67 -33.41
C LEU A 9 24.78 -9.33 -34.17
N ALA A 10 25.72 -9.18 -35.11
CA ALA A 10 25.80 -8.03 -35.98
C ALA A 10 24.55 -8.00 -36.88
N ILE A 11 23.65 -7.05 -36.61
CA ILE A 11 22.48 -6.79 -37.46
C ILE A 11 22.97 -5.99 -38.66
N ASP A 12 22.55 -6.38 -39.87
CA ASP A 12 22.87 -5.64 -41.08
C ASP A 12 22.47 -4.16 -40.94
N PRO A 13 23.37 -3.20 -41.24
CA PRO A 13 23.14 -1.78 -41.00
C PRO A 13 21.93 -1.23 -41.79
N ALA A 14 21.67 -1.75 -42.98
CA ALA A 14 20.49 -1.40 -43.78
C ALA A 14 19.18 -1.84 -43.11
N LYS A 15 19.18 -3.00 -42.45
CA LYS A 15 18.03 -3.56 -41.74
C LYS A 15 17.79 -2.89 -40.39
N LEU A 16 18.86 -2.39 -39.76
CA LEU A 16 18.76 -1.58 -38.56
C LEU A 16 18.14 -0.21 -38.88
N LYS A 17 18.60 0.45 -39.95
CA LYS A 17 18.07 1.74 -40.40
C LYS A 17 16.57 1.67 -40.69
N SER A 18 16.12 0.65 -41.42
CA SER A 18 14.69 0.49 -41.72
C SER A 18 13.84 0.25 -40.46
N ARG A 19 14.36 -0.43 -39.44
CA ARG A 19 13.68 -0.60 -38.15
C ARG A 19 13.59 0.71 -37.35
N LEU A 20 14.64 1.54 -37.37
CA LEU A 20 14.62 2.87 -36.76
C LEU A 20 13.59 3.79 -37.43
N ASP A 21 13.52 3.76 -38.76
CA ASP A 21 12.54 4.54 -39.52
C ASP A 21 11.10 4.10 -39.16
N GLN A 22 10.86 2.79 -39.07
CA GLN A 22 9.57 2.23 -38.63
C GLN A 22 9.23 2.60 -37.18
N ALA A 23 10.20 2.56 -36.26
CA ALA A 23 10.01 2.95 -34.87
C ALA A 23 9.63 4.42 -34.73
N THR A 24 10.28 5.28 -35.51
CA THR A 24 10.03 6.73 -35.53
C THR A 24 8.64 7.04 -36.10
N ALA A 25 8.26 6.39 -37.21
CA ALA A 25 6.94 6.52 -37.79
C ALA A 25 5.83 6.03 -36.83
N ALA A 26 6.04 4.90 -36.15
CA ALA A 26 5.08 4.37 -35.18
C ALA A 26 4.88 5.32 -33.99
N LEU A 27 5.96 5.94 -33.48
CA LEU A 27 5.85 6.94 -32.40
C LEU A 27 5.14 8.22 -32.84
N ALA A 28 5.26 8.61 -34.11
CA ALA A 28 4.59 9.80 -34.65
C ALA A 28 3.06 9.63 -34.77
N LEU A 29 2.58 8.39 -34.86
CA LEU A 29 1.15 8.06 -34.94
C LEU A 29 0.47 7.99 -33.57
N LEU A 30 1.22 7.99 -32.46
CA LEU A 30 0.67 7.98 -31.11
C LEU A 30 0.24 9.38 -30.66
N SER A 31 -0.79 9.46 -29.81
CA SER A 31 -1.10 10.70 -29.11
C SER A 31 0.03 11.12 -28.17
N ASP A 32 0.21 12.42 -27.97
CA ASP A 32 1.30 12.98 -27.14
C ASP A 32 1.32 12.39 -25.72
N GLN A 33 0.15 12.03 -25.17
CA GLN A 33 0.02 11.41 -23.87
C GLN A 33 0.71 10.04 -23.76
N HIS A 34 0.72 9.25 -24.83
CA HIS A 34 1.37 7.95 -24.87
C HIS A 34 2.84 8.06 -25.30
N ARG A 35 3.15 9.04 -26.15
CA ARG A 35 4.49 9.23 -26.74
C ARG A 35 5.60 9.39 -25.70
N GLN A 36 5.34 10.12 -24.62
CA GLN A 36 6.26 10.33 -23.50
C GLN A 36 6.71 9.04 -22.77
N HIS A 37 6.01 7.91 -22.98
CA HIS A 37 6.31 6.65 -22.31
C HIS A 37 7.19 5.70 -23.12
N PHE A 38 7.57 6.06 -24.36
CA PHE A 38 8.32 5.19 -25.25
C PHE A 38 9.60 5.86 -25.75
N THR A 39 10.70 5.11 -25.74
CA THR A 39 12.00 5.51 -26.31
C THR A 39 12.46 4.49 -27.35
N ILE A 40 13.24 4.91 -28.34
CA ILE A 40 13.79 4.01 -29.36
C ILE A 40 15.11 3.44 -28.84
N ASN A 41 15.28 2.12 -28.91
CA ASN A 41 16.56 1.48 -28.68
C ASN A 41 17.34 1.42 -30.00
N GLU A 42 18.34 2.29 -30.15
CA GLU A 42 19.14 2.46 -31.37
C GLU A 42 19.90 1.20 -31.80
N GLN A 43 20.21 0.28 -30.86
CA GLN A 43 20.94 -0.94 -31.16
C GLN A 43 20.07 -2.03 -31.78
N THR A 44 18.76 -2.01 -31.51
CA THR A 44 17.83 -3.08 -31.90
C THR A 44 16.71 -2.61 -32.83
N GLY A 45 16.46 -1.30 -32.88
CA GLY A 45 15.31 -0.71 -33.58
C GLY A 45 13.97 -1.03 -32.93
N LYS A 46 13.97 -1.45 -31.65
CA LYS A 46 12.76 -1.71 -30.86
C LYS A 46 12.36 -0.48 -30.04
N LEU A 47 11.10 -0.43 -29.63
CA LEU A 47 10.58 0.59 -28.74
C LEU A 47 10.60 0.09 -27.29
N HIS A 48 11.27 0.84 -26.41
CA HIS A 48 11.32 0.60 -24.98
C HIS A 48 10.22 1.37 -24.27
N CYS A 49 9.38 0.69 -23.50
CA CYS A 49 8.35 1.33 -22.67
C CYS A 49 8.90 1.64 -21.27
N SER A 50 8.97 2.91 -20.88
CA SER A 50 9.46 3.33 -19.56
C SER A 50 8.53 2.92 -18.41
N LEU A 51 7.23 2.76 -18.68
CA LEU A 51 6.23 2.38 -17.68
C LEU A 51 6.29 0.89 -17.29
N THR A 52 6.60 0.02 -18.24
CA THR A 52 6.56 -1.44 -18.06
C THR A 52 7.93 -2.10 -18.19
N SER A 53 8.96 -1.32 -18.56
CA SER A 53 10.35 -1.75 -18.77
C SER A 53 10.47 -2.92 -19.74
N HIS A 54 9.74 -2.86 -20.85
CA HIS A 54 9.69 -3.91 -21.87
C HIS A 54 9.95 -3.32 -23.27
N ASP A 55 10.66 -4.10 -24.09
CA ASP A 55 10.96 -3.77 -25.49
C ASP A 55 9.99 -4.47 -26.44
N LEU A 56 9.31 -3.69 -27.29
CA LEU A 56 8.41 -4.19 -28.32
C LEU A 56 8.83 -3.80 -29.74
N PRO A 57 8.42 -4.60 -30.75
CA PRO A 57 8.50 -4.20 -32.14
C PRO A 57 7.64 -2.96 -32.43
N PRO A 58 8.04 -2.08 -33.37
CA PRO A 58 7.25 -0.91 -33.77
C PRO A 58 5.83 -1.23 -34.22
N GLN A 59 5.65 -2.35 -34.94
CA GLN A 59 4.36 -2.82 -35.46
C GLN A 59 3.34 -3.15 -34.36
N ASP A 60 3.80 -3.54 -33.17
CA ASP A 60 2.92 -3.96 -32.06
C ASP A 60 2.51 -2.79 -31.17
N LEU A 61 3.05 -1.59 -31.41
CA LEU A 61 2.87 -0.42 -30.55
C LEU A 61 1.39 -0.01 -30.39
N ALA A 62 0.64 0.04 -31.49
CA ALA A 62 -0.77 0.41 -31.46
C ALA A 62 -1.62 -0.59 -30.66
N ASN A 63 -1.34 -1.89 -30.82
CA ASN A 63 -2.01 -2.97 -30.09
C ASN A 63 -1.60 -2.99 -28.61
N TYR A 64 -0.34 -2.68 -28.33
CA TYR A 64 0.18 -2.59 -26.97
C TYR A 64 -0.49 -1.47 -26.19
N VAL A 65 -0.58 -0.28 -26.78
CA VAL A 65 -1.19 0.90 -26.15
C VAL A 65 -2.70 0.72 -25.96
N SER A 66 -3.41 0.18 -26.96
CA SER A 66 -4.87 0.02 -26.92
C SER A 66 -5.36 -1.22 -26.16
N GLY A 67 -4.58 -2.30 -26.13
CA GLY A 67 -5.01 -3.61 -25.64
C GLY A 67 -4.29 -4.10 -24.38
N ASN A 68 -3.09 -3.61 -24.08
CA ASN A 68 -2.33 -4.18 -22.95
C ASN A 68 -2.80 -3.63 -21.61
N GLN A 69 -3.41 -4.51 -20.82
CA GLN A 69 -3.88 -4.20 -19.47
C GLN A 69 -2.77 -3.66 -18.55
N LYS A 70 -1.55 -4.21 -18.65
CA LYS A 70 -0.41 -3.76 -17.82
C LYS A 70 0.01 -2.34 -18.18
N TYR A 71 -0.02 -1.98 -19.46
CA TYR A 71 0.28 -0.62 -19.90
C TYR A 71 -0.78 0.37 -19.44
N LYS A 72 -2.07 0.04 -19.61
CA LYS A 72 -3.18 0.88 -19.14
C LYS A 72 -3.14 1.10 -17.62
N GLU A 73 -2.86 0.05 -16.86
CA GLU A 73 -2.64 0.18 -15.42
C GLU A 73 -1.45 1.10 -15.13
N ALA A 74 -0.29 0.86 -15.74
CA ALA A 74 0.89 1.68 -15.49
C ALA A 74 0.71 3.15 -15.92
N GLN A 75 -0.09 3.42 -16.96
CA GLN A 75 -0.45 4.75 -17.40
C GLN A 75 -1.43 5.43 -16.42
N ALA A 76 -2.50 4.74 -16.01
CA ALA A 76 -3.47 5.26 -15.05
C ALA A 76 -2.86 5.52 -13.66
N PHE A 77 -1.87 4.69 -13.29
CA PHE A 77 -1.10 4.83 -12.05
C PHE A 77 0.22 5.57 -12.27
N GLY A 78 0.28 6.44 -13.29
CA GLY A 78 1.45 7.20 -13.74
C GLY A 78 2.42 7.52 -12.62
N SER A 79 3.62 6.96 -12.74
CA SER A 79 4.64 6.92 -11.69
C SER A 79 4.23 6.06 -10.49
N PHE A 80 4.85 4.89 -10.42
CA PHE A 80 5.05 4.05 -9.25
C PHE A 80 5.56 4.81 -7.98
N SER A 81 5.80 6.12 -8.07
CA SER A 81 6.30 7.02 -7.02
C SER A 81 5.31 8.10 -6.53
N LEU A 82 4.03 8.07 -6.90
CA LEU A 82 3.02 8.85 -6.15
C LEU A 82 2.63 8.07 -4.90
N SER A 83 3.47 8.19 -3.88
CA SER A 83 3.22 7.79 -2.50
C SER A 83 1.86 8.34 -2.06
N PHE A 84 0.81 7.54 -2.18
CA PHE A 84 -0.47 7.89 -1.57
C PHE A 84 -0.22 8.00 -0.08
N ASP A 85 -0.48 9.17 0.47
CA ASP A 85 -0.15 9.49 1.86
C ASP A 85 -1.22 8.85 2.74
N TYR A 86 -1.03 7.57 3.10
CA TYR A 86 -1.96 6.80 3.95
C TYR A 86 -1.97 7.31 5.41
N LYS A 87 -1.75 8.61 5.68
CA LYS A 87 -1.60 9.18 7.02
C LYS A 87 -2.73 8.79 7.97
N GLU A 88 -3.97 8.74 7.49
CA GLU A 88 -5.14 8.34 8.30
C GLU A 88 -5.14 6.86 8.69
N HIS A 89 -4.47 6.00 7.91
CA HIS A 89 -4.39 4.55 8.12
C HIS A 89 -2.98 4.04 8.48
N SER A 90 -2.03 4.97 8.57
CA SER A 90 -0.59 4.76 8.80
C SER A 90 -0.27 4.00 10.09
N LYS A 91 -1.21 4.01 11.05
CA LYS A 91 -1.02 3.34 12.34
C LYS A 91 -0.78 1.84 12.21
N PHE A 92 -1.33 1.19 11.19
CA PHE A 92 -1.22 -0.27 11.02
C PHE A 92 -0.42 -0.67 9.79
N LEU A 93 -0.30 0.21 8.79
CA LEU A 93 0.38 -0.06 7.54
C LEU A 93 1.79 0.52 7.59
N VAL A 94 2.80 -0.34 7.50
CA VAL A 94 4.20 0.05 7.43
C VAL A 94 4.81 -0.42 6.11
N PRO A 95 5.78 0.28 5.50
CA PRO A 95 6.47 -0.21 4.31
C PRO A 95 7.14 -1.56 4.56
N HIS A 96 7.06 -2.48 3.59
CA HIS A 96 7.70 -3.77 3.72
C HIS A 96 9.22 -3.65 3.52
N LEU A 97 10.01 -4.17 4.47
CA LEU A 97 11.49 -4.04 4.48
C LEU A 97 12.16 -4.49 3.18
N ARG A 98 11.76 -5.64 2.63
CA ARG A 98 12.36 -6.22 1.41
C ARG A 98 11.66 -5.83 0.09
N LYS A 99 10.39 -5.45 0.14
CA LYS A 99 9.55 -5.25 -1.06
C LYS A 99 9.01 -3.83 -1.04
N LYS A 100 9.75 -2.90 -1.66
CA LYS A 100 9.40 -1.46 -1.68
C LYS A 100 8.01 -1.16 -2.26
N GLN A 101 7.47 -2.08 -3.07
CA GLN A 101 6.14 -1.97 -3.69
C GLN A 101 4.99 -2.47 -2.80
N MET A 102 5.28 -2.95 -1.59
CA MET A 102 4.30 -3.58 -0.71
C MET A 102 4.32 -2.96 0.68
N LEU A 103 3.17 -3.01 1.33
CA LEU A 103 2.95 -2.62 2.70
C LEU A 103 2.77 -3.88 3.56
N TYR A 104 3.16 -3.79 4.83
CA TYR A 104 2.92 -4.80 5.84
C TYR A 104 1.90 -4.25 6.84
N CYS A 105 0.81 -5.01 7.05
CA CYS A 105 -0.21 -4.67 8.03
C CYS A 105 0.16 -5.30 9.38
N GLN A 106 0.52 -4.48 10.37
CA GLN A 106 0.85 -4.93 11.72
C GLN A 106 -0.33 -5.57 12.45
N LEU A 107 -1.56 -5.21 12.08
CA LEU A 107 -2.78 -5.69 12.71
C LEU A 107 -3.17 -7.10 12.24
N THR A 108 -3.18 -7.33 10.92
CA THR A 108 -3.56 -8.64 10.34
C THR A 108 -2.36 -9.56 10.10
N ARG A 109 -1.14 -8.99 10.13
CA ARG A 109 0.15 -9.62 9.78
C ARG A 109 0.28 -10.06 8.33
N ASP A 110 -0.46 -9.40 7.43
CA ASP A 110 -0.41 -9.68 6.00
C ASP A 110 0.40 -8.63 5.23
N VAL A 111 0.82 -9.02 4.04
CA VAL A 111 1.39 -8.13 3.05
C VAL A 111 0.29 -7.67 2.11
N VAL A 112 0.25 -6.37 1.83
CA VAL A 112 -0.72 -5.72 0.95
C VAL A 112 0.06 -4.98 -0.14
N ASN A 113 -0.45 -4.95 -1.36
CA ASN A 113 0.17 -4.13 -2.40
C ASN A 113 0.08 -2.64 -2.02
N ASN A 114 1.09 -1.86 -2.37
CA ASN A 114 1.08 -0.41 -2.21
C ASN A 114 0.24 0.27 -3.33
N LYS A 115 -0.95 -0.26 -3.59
CA LYS A 115 -1.94 0.28 -4.53
C LYS A 115 -3.13 0.76 -3.72
N ARG A 116 -3.61 1.99 -3.96
CA ARG A 116 -4.75 2.58 -3.24
C ARG A 116 -5.97 1.64 -3.17
N SER A 117 -6.38 1.07 -4.31
CA SER A 117 -7.53 0.15 -4.37
C SER A 117 -7.35 -1.09 -3.47
N ASP A 118 -6.15 -1.67 -3.47
CA ASP A 118 -5.86 -2.88 -2.69
C ASP A 118 -5.82 -2.57 -1.19
N VAL A 119 -5.30 -1.40 -0.82
CA VAL A 119 -5.28 -0.93 0.57
C VAL A 119 -6.70 -0.63 1.07
N GLU A 120 -7.53 0.06 0.29
CA GLU A 120 -8.92 0.34 0.66
C GLU A 120 -9.72 -0.97 0.84
N LYS A 121 -9.55 -1.93 -0.08
CA LYS A 121 -10.15 -3.27 0.04
C LYS A 121 -9.65 -4.00 1.28
N HIS A 122 -8.37 -3.89 1.61
CA HIS A 122 -7.81 -4.50 2.81
C HIS A 122 -8.40 -3.91 4.09
N LEU A 123 -8.47 -2.58 4.19
CA LEU A 123 -8.98 -1.85 5.37
C LEU A 123 -10.47 -2.07 5.58
N ASN A 124 -11.26 -2.08 4.51
CA ASN A 124 -12.69 -2.36 4.57
C ASN A 124 -12.99 -3.87 4.62
N GLY A 125 -11.97 -4.72 4.49
CA GLY A 125 -12.11 -6.15 4.51
C GLY A 125 -12.52 -6.72 5.87
N ARG A 126 -13.37 -7.74 5.85
CA ARG A 126 -13.88 -8.44 7.04
C ARG A 126 -12.77 -8.86 8.00
N ARG A 127 -11.63 -9.35 7.46
CA ARG A 127 -10.49 -9.82 8.27
C ARG A 127 -9.85 -8.67 9.05
N PHE A 128 -9.63 -7.52 8.41
CA PHE A 128 -9.06 -6.33 9.06
C PHE A 128 -9.98 -5.81 10.14
N GLN A 129 -11.27 -5.61 9.82
CA GLN A 129 -12.27 -5.11 10.77
C GLN A 129 -12.42 -6.04 11.99
N THR A 130 -12.40 -7.36 11.77
CA THR A 130 -12.44 -8.34 12.87
C THR A 130 -11.23 -8.21 13.78
N LYS A 131 -10.02 -8.06 13.23
CA LYS A 131 -8.81 -7.87 14.05
C LYS A 131 -8.78 -6.53 14.75
N LEU A 132 -9.25 -5.47 14.10
CA LEU A 132 -9.37 -4.14 14.70
C LEU A 132 -10.28 -4.18 15.93
N TRP A 133 -11.43 -4.84 15.81
CA TRP A 133 -12.36 -5.05 16.90
C TRP A 133 -11.76 -5.87 18.05
N GLN A 134 -11.09 -6.98 17.73
CA GLN A 134 -10.43 -7.83 18.73
C GLN A 134 -9.34 -7.06 19.50
N ASP A 135 -8.55 -6.25 18.80
CA ASP A 135 -7.50 -5.43 19.39
C ASP A 135 -8.08 -4.32 20.29
N TRP A 136 -9.13 -3.63 19.83
CA TRP A 136 -9.87 -2.66 20.64
C TRP A 136 -10.43 -3.30 21.92
N LYS A 137 -11.08 -4.46 21.81
CA LYS A 137 -11.64 -5.21 22.96
C LYS A 137 -10.56 -5.55 23.99
N LYS A 138 -9.37 -5.99 23.54
CA LYS A 138 -8.22 -6.26 24.42
C LYS A 138 -7.73 -5.00 25.14
N ARG A 139 -7.60 -3.88 24.41
CA ARG A 139 -7.18 -2.59 24.99
C ARG A 139 -8.15 -2.09 26.06
N VAL A 140 -9.45 -2.13 25.77
CA VAL A 140 -10.52 -1.80 26.71
C VAL A 140 -10.44 -2.68 27.96
N LEU A 141 -10.31 -4.00 27.79
CA LEU A 141 -10.24 -4.93 28.92
C LEU A 141 -9.03 -4.64 29.82
N LYS A 142 -7.87 -4.33 29.22
CA LYS A 142 -6.66 -3.95 29.95
C LYS A 142 -6.87 -2.66 30.75
N LEU A 143 -7.49 -1.64 30.14
CA LEU A 143 -7.83 -0.39 30.81
C LEU A 143 -8.82 -0.61 31.97
N LYS A 144 -9.87 -1.41 31.76
CA LYS A 144 -10.84 -1.77 32.79
C LYS A 144 -10.16 -2.44 33.98
N LYS A 145 -9.30 -3.44 33.74
CA LYS A 145 -8.53 -4.11 34.79
C LYS A 145 -7.64 -3.13 35.56
N LYS A 146 -6.95 -2.22 34.86
CA LYS A 146 -6.10 -1.19 35.48
C LYS A 146 -6.90 -0.24 36.37
N LEU A 147 -8.05 0.24 35.90
CA LEU A 147 -8.93 1.12 36.69
C LEU A 147 -9.45 0.42 37.95
N VAL A 148 -9.93 -0.82 37.82
CA VAL A 148 -10.42 -1.61 38.96
C VAL A 148 -9.31 -1.83 39.99
N TYR A 149 -8.10 -2.15 39.54
CA TYR A 149 -6.94 -2.30 40.42
C TYR A 149 -6.61 -0.99 41.16
N GLN A 150 -6.61 0.15 40.46
CA GLN A 150 -6.38 1.45 41.10
C GLN A 150 -7.47 1.82 42.11
N ILE A 151 -8.75 1.54 41.80
CA ILE A 151 -9.86 1.74 42.74
C ILE A 151 -9.68 0.87 44.00
N LYS A 152 -9.18 -0.37 43.85
CA LYS A 152 -8.89 -1.27 44.97
C LYS A 152 -7.77 -0.72 45.87
N ILE A 153 -6.70 -0.20 45.28
CA ILE A 153 -5.61 0.45 46.03
C ILE A 153 -6.14 1.67 46.80
N GLU A 154 -6.83 2.59 46.13
CA GLU A 154 -7.31 3.81 46.78
C GLU A 154 -8.36 3.50 47.87
N LYS A 155 -9.15 2.42 47.73
CA LYS A 155 -10.04 1.95 48.81
C LYS A 155 -9.25 1.52 50.06
N ARG A 156 -8.13 0.82 49.88
CA ARG A 156 -7.26 0.40 51.00
C ARG A 156 -6.62 1.60 51.71
N LYS A 157 -6.18 2.60 50.95
CA LYS A 157 -5.62 3.85 51.50
C LYS A 157 -6.62 4.64 52.33
N ILE A 158 -7.84 4.80 51.82
CA ILE A 158 -8.93 5.45 52.57
C ILE A 158 -9.23 4.68 53.86
N ALA A 159 -9.24 3.35 53.80
CA ALA A 159 -9.43 2.52 55.01
C ALA A 159 -8.27 2.65 56.01
N ALA A 160 -7.08 3.00 55.57
CA ALA A 160 -5.92 3.30 56.41
C ALA A 160 -5.88 4.75 56.91
N GLY A 161 -6.92 5.56 56.65
CA GLY A 161 -7.04 6.94 57.13
C GLY A 161 -6.52 8.02 56.18
N GLU A 162 -6.05 7.69 54.96
CA GLU A 162 -5.66 8.70 53.98
C GLU A 162 -6.90 9.39 53.35
N ILE A 163 -7.03 10.72 53.52
CA ILE A 163 -8.07 11.51 52.86
C ILE A 163 -7.74 11.65 51.36
N ARG A 164 -8.53 10.99 50.49
CA ARG A 164 -8.32 11.06 49.02
C ARG A 164 -9.60 11.09 48.19
N VAL A 165 -9.74 12.13 47.39
CA VAL A 165 -10.81 12.35 46.39
C VAL A 165 -10.64 11.44 45.14
N LYS A 166 -9.44 10.91 44.91
CA LYS A 166 -9.05 10.17 43.70
C LYS A 166 -9.90 8.93 43.40
N ARG A 167 -10.48 8.29 44.42
CA ARG A 167 -11.36 7.11 44.24
C ARG A 167 -12.63 7.45 43.46
N ALA A 168 -13.25 8.61 43.72
CA ALA A 168 -14.47 9.01 43.02
C ALA A 168 -14.20 9.27 41.53
N LEU A 169 -13.10 9.95 41.22
CA LEU A 169 -12.65 10.20 39.84
C LEU A 169 -12.39 8.90 39.07
N LEU A 170 -11.73 7.93 39.70
CA LEU A 170 -11.47 6.62 39.07
C LEU A 170 -12.76 5.83 38.82
N LYS A 171 -13.75 5.91 39.72
CA LYS A 171 -15.07 5.31 39.53
C LYS A 171 -15.81 5.96 38.36
N ASN A 172 -15.83 7.30 38.29
CA ASN A 172 -16.44 8.01 37.17
C ASN A 172 -15.80 7.60 35.84
N ARG A 173 -14.46 7.58 35.77
CA ARG A 173 -13.73 7.13 34.57
C ARG A 173 -14.05 5.68 34.18
N LEU A 174 -14.27 4.79 35.15
CA LEU A 174 -14.68 3.41 34.90
C LEU A 174 -16.11 3.34 34.32
N GLU A 175 -17.03 4.17 34.83
CA GLU A 175 -18.39 4.25 34.29
C GLU A 175 -18.40 4.83 32.87
N GLN A 176 -17.67 5.91 32.62
CA GLN A 176 -17.51 6.46 31.27
C GLN A 176 -16.97 5.41 30.29
N LEU A 177 -15.99 4.62 30.71
CA LEU A 177 -15.47 3.51 29.89
C LEU A 177 -16.56 2.48 29.60
N LYS A 178 -17.43 2.13 30.55
CA LYS A 178 -18.53 1.18 30.32
C LYS A 178 -19.54 1.73 29.30
N VAL A 179 -19.91 3.01 29.41
CA VAL A 179 -20.84 3.66 28.47
C VAL A 179 -20.27 3.60 27.04
N VAL A 180 -19.03 4.09 26.85
CA VAL A 180 -18.36 4.07 25.54
C VAL A 180 -18.28 2.65 24.97
N THR A 181 -18.00 1.66 25.81
CA THR A 181 -17.93 0.26 25.35
C THR A 181 -19.27 -0.32 24.95
N ARG A 182 -20.35 0.04 25.66
CA ARG A 182 -21.71 -0.37 25.32
C ARG A 182 -22.11 0.22 23.98
N ASP A 183 -21.89 1.52 23.78
CA ASP A 183 -22.23 2.23 22.55
C ASP A 183 -21.46 1.68 21.34
N ALA A 184 -20.16 1.40 21.52
CA ALA A 184 -19.34 0.79 20.48
C ALA A 184 -19.86 -0.61 20.09
N ILE A 185 -20.29 -1.43 21.05
CA ILE A 185 -20.89 -2.76 20.76
C ILE A 185 -22.21 -2.61 20.00
N LEU A 186 -23.05 -1.64 20.37
CA LEU A 186 -24.33 -1.39 19.70
C LEU A 186 -24.14 -0.93 18.26
N ARG A 187 -23.13 -0.10 17.98
CA ARG A 187 -22.81 0.36 16.62
C ARG A 187 -22.32 -0.76 15.70
N VAL A 188 -21.62 -1.76 16.23
CA VAL A 188 -21.12 -2.92 15.44
C VAL A 188 -22.21 -3.95 15.16
N LYS A 189 -23.33 -3.93 15.90
CA LYS A 189 -24.46 -4.85 15.71
C LYS A 189 -25.53 -4.33 14.73
N LYS A 190 -25.47 -3.05 14.35
CA LYS A 190 -26.29 -2.47 13.28
C LYS A 190 -25.61 -2.69 11.94
#